data_AF-A0A7V9JU19-F1
#
_entry.id   AF-A0A7V9JU19-F1
#
_cell.length_a   1.000
_cell.length_b   1.000
_cell.length_c   1.000
_cell.angle_alpha   90.00
_cell.angle_beta   90.00
_cell.angle_gamma   90.00
#
_symmetry.space_group_name_H-M   'P 1'
#
loop_
_entity.id
_entity.type
_entity.pdbx_description
1 polymer ?
#
loop_
_entity_poly.entity_id
_entity_poly.type
_entity_poly.pdbx_seq_one_letter_code
_entity_poly.pdbx_strand_id
1 'polypeptide(L)'
;MPPPDKQPSGAMSPDVMAAQKRVSALEADIANLRRGMVQQLTASGKLLKAVFSLDADYFGGRFQAQESSETKTPIRDLGVATQVVEAVAEQLQGESAFADSPMLRDCVGTLVAAVESLRNQAIEVERVGSEAVGLQPKMDIFPARTFPENNPLACLNETASFSRDVQSVFTRTRDRIAALNMMLAEADRARSEAEAAVTTVNAEEVASHLSGELKSRDGEVAALRTQTLKMQEAHASELRSMRAELAQSQEALSREADLRRADHAEARSLAAEIERLASTDPELATSDDLEITLSVLHDHLESASGIETVAAAAEAVMVGWSRLVTERAEAASKQLAALNQSSAQPSKRLQELEADLAKARSDLTKAQAAAAVAESARAAAQAKLEARENELKRVNDERAAERAAWAKEREKEREKEREKERETPAPKPATDSHTRDASALRTQLAEVTRSLQTSEVAVRTREESLKARDQDVKRL
;
A
#
# COMPACT_ATOMS: atom_id res chain seq x y z
N MET A 1 -6.26 -8.91 -69.92
CA MET A 1 -5.47 -10.13 -70.15
C MET A 1 -4.36 -10.16 -69.11
N PRO A 2 -4.35 -11.12 -68.19
CA PRO A 2 -3.20 -11.31 -67.30
C PRO A 2 -2.01 -11.83 -68.15
N PRO A 3 -0.76 -11.45 -67.81
CA PRO A 3 0.40 -12.00 -68.49
C PRO A 3 0.50 -13.51 -68.24
N PRO A 4 1.03 -14.29 -69.19
CA PRO A 4 1.25 -15.72 -68.99
C PRO A 4 2.20 -15.92 -67.81
N ASP A 5 1.76 -16.74 -66.85
CA ASP A 5 2.55 -17.18 -65.72
C ASP A 5 3.91 -17.68 -66.21
N LYS A 6 4.98 -17.04 -65.73
CA LYS A 6 6.32 -17.59 -65.83
C LYS A 6 6.26 -18.93 -65.10
N GLN A 7 6.24 -20.02 -65.87
CA GLN A 7 6.49 -21.35 -65.35
C GLN A 7 7.72 -21.26 -64.43
N PRO A 8 7.69 -21.86 -63.22
CA PRO A 8 8.88 -21.95 -62.41
C PRO A 8 9.91 -22.67 -63.26
N SER A 9 10.94 -21.95 -63.70
CA SER A 9 12.12 -22.53 -64.34
C SER A 9 12.58 -23.61 -63.39
N GLY A 10 12.37 -24.89 -63.78
CA GLY A 10 12.68 -26.03 -62.95
C GLY A 10 14.09 -25.86 -62.43
N ALA A 11 14.22 -25.66 -61.12
CA ALA A 11 15.53 -25.59 -60.50
C ALA A 11 16.22 -26.91 -60.85
N MET A 12 17.26 -26.85 -61.67
CA MET A 12 18.06 -28.02 -61.99
C MET A 12 18.48 -28.66 -60.67
N SER A 13 18.28 -29.97 -60.55
CA SER A 13 18.63 -30.66 -59.32
C SER A 13 20.10 -30.39 -58.97
N PRO A 14 20.47 -30.32 -57.68
CA PRO A 14 21.85 -30.07 -57.27
C PRO A 14 22.86 -30.99 -57.97
N ASP A 15 22.45 -32.23 -58.26
CA ASP A 15 23.27 -33.23 -58.96
C ASP A 15 23.48 -32.90 -60.44
N VAL A 16 22.45 -32.42 -61.14
CA VAL A 16 22.57 -31.96 -62.54
C VAL A 16 23.45 -30.72 -62.63
N MET A 17 23.35 -29.78 -61.67
CA MET A 17 24.24 -28.62 -61.61
C MET A 17 25.70 -29.01 -61.33
N ALA A 18 25.93 -29.98 -60.45
CA ALA A 18 27.26 -30.48 -60.16
C ALA A 18 27.89 -31.19 -61.38
N ALA A 19 27.11 -32.00 -62.10
CA ALA A 19 27.55 -32.65 -63.34
C ALA A 19 27.85 -31.62 -64.43
N GLN A 20 26.99 -30.62 -64.63
CA GLN A 20 27.21 -29.54 -65.59
C GLN A 20 28.49 -28.75 -65.30
N LYS A 21 28.76 -28.45 -64.03
CA LYS A 21 29.99 -27.76 -63.62
C LYS A 21 31.24 -28.59 -63.95
N ARG A 22 31.18 -29.92 -63.79
CA ARG A 22 32.29 -30.82 -64.13
C ARG A 22 32.53 -30.87 -65.64
N VAL A 23 31.47 -30.98 -66.45
CA VAL A 23 31.55 -30.92 -67.93
C VAL A 23 32.22 -29.62 -68.37
N SER A 24 31.73 -28.46 -67.90
CA SER A 24 32.31 -27.17 -68.30
C SER A 24 33.76 -26.98 -67.86
N ALA A 25 34.17 -27.56 -66.73
CA ALA A 25 35.57 -27.54 -66.31
C ALA A 25 36.46 -28.37 -67.25
N LEU A 26 36.04 -29.60 -67.59
CA LEU A 26 36.77 -30.47 -68.51
C LEU A 26 36.88 -29.86 -69.92
N GLU A 27 35.83 -29.21 -70.42
CA GLU A 27 35.86 -28.49 -71.69
C GLU A 27 36.91 -27.37 -71.70
N ALA A 28 36.98 -26.59 -70.62
CA ALA A 28 37.95 -25.52 -70.46
C ALA A 28 39.39 -26.06 -70.46
N ASP A 29 39.62 -27.16 -69.75
CA ASP A 29 40.94 -27.82 -69.67
C ASP A 29 41.38 -28.38 -71.04
N ILE A 30 40.48 -29.04 -71.77
CA ILE A 30 40.73 -29.52 -73.14
C ILE A 30 41.05 -28.35 -74.07
N ALA A 31 40.31 -27.24 -73.98
CA ALA A 31 40.54 -26.07 -74.81
C ALA A 31 41.92 -25.43 -74.52
N ASN A 32 42.31 -25.33 -73.25
CA ASN A 32 43.61 -24.81 -72.84
C ASN A 32 44.76 -25.70 -73.34
N LEU A 33 44.63 -27.03 -73.22
CA LEU A 33 45.62 -27.97 -73.74
C LEU A 33 45.75 -27.92 -75.26
N ARG A 34 44.64 -27.83 -76.00
CA ARG A 34 44.66 -27.65 -77.46
C ARG A 34 45.35 -26.36 -77.85
N ARG A 35 45.09 -25.25 -77.14
CA ARG A 35 45.77 -23.97 -77.36
C ARG A 35 47.27 -24.08 -77.10
N GLY A 36 47.66 -24.72 -76.00
CA GLY A 36 49.06 -24.98 -75.67
C GLY A 36 49.76 -25.82 -76.74
N MET A 37 49.13 -26.90 -77.20
CA MET A 37 49.65 -27.73 -78.28
C MET A 37 49.83 -26.92 -79.58
N VAL A 38 48.88 -26.06 -79.95
CA VAL A 38 49.03 -25.17 -81.11
C VAL A 38 50.21 -24.21 -80.95
N GLN A 39 50.43 -23.65 -79.76
CA GLN A 39 51.59 -22.81 -79.48
C GLN A 39 52.89 -23.58 -79.63
N GLN A 40 52.98 -24.78 -79.05
CA GLN A 40 54.14 -25.67 -79.16
C GLN A 40 54.43 -26.05 -80.61
N LEU A 41 53.39 -26.33 -81.42
CA LEU A 41 53.50 -26.58 -82.86
C LEU A 41 53.98 -25.34 -83.63
N THR A 42 53.56 -24.15 -83.20
CA THR A 42 54.00 -22.90 -83.82
C THR A 42 55.48 -22.62 -83.52
N ALA A 43 55.93 -22.89 -82.28
CA ALA A 43 57.34 -22.76 -81.93
C ALA A 43 58.21 -23.86 -82.54
N SER A 44 57.71 -25.10 -82.65
CA SER A 44 58.44 -26.15 -83.34
C SER A 44 58.67 -25.78 -84.81
N GLY A 45 57.75 -25.02 -85.43
CA GLY A 45 57.95 -24.46 -86.76
C GLY A 45 59.25 -23.63 -86.92
N LYS A 46 59.70 -22.92 -85.88
CA LYS A 46 60.99 -22.20 -85.91
C LYS A 46 62.17 -23.17 -85.89
N LEU A 47 62.10 -24.19 -85.04
CA LEU A 47 63.10 -25.26 -84.97
C LEU A 47 63.19 -26.00 -86.29
N LEU A 48 62.05 -26.44 -86.84
CA LEU A 48 61.95 -27.12 -88.13
C LEU A 48 62.53 -26.27 -89.26
N LYS A 49 62.21 -24.97 -89.29
CA LYS A 49 62.78 -24.06 -90.29
C LYS A 49 64.31 -23.96 -90.16
N ALA A 50 64.83 -23.83 -88.95
CA ALA A 50 66.28 -23.77 -88.72
C ALA A 50 66.98 -25.06 -89.17
N VAL A 51 66.40 -26.22 -88.82
CA VAL A 51 66.94 -27.53 -89.20
C VAL A 51 66.82 -27.79 -90.70
N PHE A 52 65.71 -27.43 -91.34
CA PHE A 52 65.57 -27.63 -92.79
C PHE A 52 66.37 -26.62 -93.62
N SER A 53 66.70 -25.45 -93.07
CA SER A 53 67.70 -24.57 -93.68
C SER A 53 69.07 -25.23 -93.63
N LEU A 54 69.42 -25.86 -92.48
CA LEU A 54 70.65 -26.65 -92.35
C LEU A 54 70.66 -27.86 -93.32
N ASP A 55 69.54 -28.57 -93.51
CA ASP A 55 69.40 -29.64 -94.52
C ASP A 55 69.59 -29.11 -95.94
N ALA A 56 68.99 -27.98 -96.29
CA ALA A 56 69.14 -27.35 -97.60
C ALA A 56 70.59 -26.95 -97.88
N ASP A 57 71.25 -26.33 -96.91
CA ASP A 57 72.60 -25.79 -97.07
C ASP A 57 73.70 -26.88 -97.05
N TYR A 58 73.53 -27.96 -96.26
CA TYR A 58 74.55 -29.02 -96.11
C TYR A 58 74.27 -30.29 -96.90
N PHE A 59 73.00 -30.65 -97.09
CA PHE A 59 72.61 -31.90 -97.73
C PHE A 59 71.73 -31.71 -98.97
N GLY A 60 71.51 -30.46 -99.42
CA GLY A 60 70.70 -30.15 -100.58
C GLY A 60 69.21 -30.46 -100.40
N GLY A 61 68.73 -30.55 -99.14
CA GLY A 61 67.31 -30.83 -98.85
C GLY A 61 66.93 -32.32 -98.99
N ARG A 62 67.91 -33.23 -98.96
CA ARG A 62 67.67 -34.66 -99.21
C ARG A 62 66.72 -35.29 -98.19
N PHE A 63 66.80 -34.89 -96.93
CA PHE A 63 65.99 -35.48 -95.86
C PHE A 63 64.53 -35.06 -96.00
N GLN A 64 64.28 -33.79 -96.33
CA GLN A 64 62.92 -33.31 -96.62
C GLN A 64 62.33 -33.94 -97.89
N ALA A 65 63.14 -34.17 -98.92
CA ALA A 65 62.70 -34.74 -100.19
C ALA A 65 62.37 -36.23 -100.10
N GLN A 66 63.16 -37.00 -99.33
CA GLN A 66 62.99 -38.45 -99.16
C GLN A 66 61.65 -38.82 -98.49
N GLU A 67 61.10 -37.89 -97.71
CA GLU A 67 59.90 -38.08 -96.92
C GLU A 67 58.62 -37.50 -97.57
N SER A 68 58.66 -37.04 -98.82
CA SER A 68 57.51 -36.37 -99.44
C SER A 68 56.26 -37.25 -99.71
N SER A 69 56.31 -38.57 -99.49
CA SER A 69 55.23 -39.52 -99.79
C SER A 69 54.20 -39.72 -98.66
N GLU A 70 54.52 -39.41 -97.40
CA GLU A 70 53.58 -39.57 -96.27
C GLU A 70 52.91 -38.25 -95.88
N THR A 71 51.79 -38.32 -95.15
CA THR A 71 51.07 -37.15 -94.64
C THR A 71 51.98 -36.31 -93.74
N LYS A 72 52.19 -35.04 -94.11
CA LYS A 72 52.96 -34.09 -93.30
C LYS A 72 52.27 -33.88 -91.95
N THR A 73 52.94 -34.33 -90.88
CA THR A 73 52.50 -34.06 -89.51
C THR A 73 53.66 -33.45 -88.74
N PRO A 74 53.40 -32.51 -87.82
CA PRO A 74 54.49 -31.84 -87.10
C PRO A 74 55.37 -32.77 -86.25
N ILE A 75 54.82 -33.87 -85.73
CA ILE A 75 55.58 -34.88 -84.97
C ILE A 75 56.55 -35.60 -85.89
N ARG A 76 56.11 -35.93 -87.10
CA ARG A 76 56.95 -36.52 -88.13
C ARG A 76 58.05 -35.55 -88.56
N ASP A 77 57.70 -34.29 -88.86
CA ASP A 77 58.69 -33.28 -89.26
C ASP A 77 59.76 -33.08 -88.17
N LEU A 78 59.40 -33.18 -86.89
CA LEU A 78 60.36 -33.19 -85.77
C LEU A 78 61.26 -34.43 -85.78
N GLY A 79 60.74 -35.58 -86.21
CA GLY A 79 61.51 -36.81 -86.44
C GLY A 79 62.57 -36.61 -87.52
N VAL A 80 62.17 -36.08 -88.68
CA VAL A 80 63.09 -35.73 -89.79
C VAL A 80 64.12 -34.71 -89.33
N ALA A 81 63.69 -33.67 -88.63
CA ALA A 81 64.59 -32.66 -88.11
C ALA A 81 65.63 -33.25 -87.13
N THR A 82 65.23 -34.22 -86.31
CA THR A 82 66.17 -34.93 -85.42
C THR A 82 67.22 -35.70 -86.24
N GLN A 83 66.80 -36.40 -87.30
CA GLN A 83 67.72 -37.12 -88.20
C GLN A 83 68.69 -36.18 -88.93
N VAL A 84 68.23 -35.01 -89.38
CA VAL A 84 69.08 -33.99 -90.01
C VAL A 84 70.16 -33.54 -89.03
N VAL A 85 69.79 -33.18 -87.80
CA VAL A 85 70.73 -32.71 -86.78
C VAL A 85 71.74 -33.80 -86.42
N GLU A 86 71.31 -35.05 -86.29
CA GLU A 86 72.19 -36.20 -86.06
C GLU A 86 73.16 -36.42 -87.23
N ALA A 87 72.69 -36.32 -88.47
CA ALA A 87 73.53 -36.47 -89.65
C ALA A 87 74.59 -35.37 -89.77
N VAL A 88 74.25 -34.12 -89.41
CA VAL A 88 75.26 -33.03 -89.33
C VAL A 88 76.26 -33.30 -88.20
N ALA A 89 75.79 -33.77 -87.04
CA ALA A 89 76.66 -34.13 -85.93
C ALA A 89 77.65 -35.24 -86.32
N GLU A 90 77.19 -36.28 -87.03
CA GLU A 90 78.03 -37.38 -87.51
C GLU A 90 79.10 -36.90 -88.51
N GLN A 91 78.74 -36.02 -89.45
CA GLN A 91 79.71 -35.42 -90.38
C GLN A 91 80.79 -34.61 -89.66
N LEU A 92 80.41 -33.82 -88.65
CA LEU A 92 81.36 -33.02 -87.86
C LEU A 92 82.30 -33.88 -87.01
N GLN A 93 81.88 -35.07 -86.61
CA GLN A 93 82.74 -36.02 -85.91
C GLN A 93 83.80 -36.62 -86.85
N GLY A 94 83.48 -36.77 -88.15
CA GLY A 94 84.39 -37.33 -89.16
C GLY A 94 85.36 -36.32 -89.78
N GLU A 95 84.98 -35.03 -89.88
CA GLU A 95 85.73 -34.04 -90.64
C GLU A 95 86.06 -32.78 -89.80
N SER A 96 87.27 -32.75 -89.23
CA SER A 96 87.75 -31.64 -88.36
C SER A 96 87.74 -30.26 -89.04
N ALA A 97 87.74 -30.19 -90.37
CA ALA A 97 87.75 -28.92 -91.12
C ALA A 97 86.38 -28.21 -91.12
N PHE A 98 85.29 -28.92 -90.79
CA PHE A 98 83.93 -28.35 -90.83
C PHE A 98 83.56 -27.57 -89.57
N ALA A 99 84.27 -27.79 -88.45
CA ALA A 99 84.03 -27.09 -87.19
C ALA A 99 84.30 -25.57 -87.26
N ASP A 100 85.10 -25.12 -88.23
CA ASP A 100 85.46 -23.71 -88.43
C ASP A 100 84.62 -23.01 -89.50
N SER A 101 83.60 -23.66 -90.06
CA SER A 101 82.66 -23.04 -91.01
C SER A 101 81.84 -21.93 -90.32
N PRO A 102 81.95 -20.65 -90.75
CA PRO A 102 81.13 -19.57 -90.20
C PRO A 102 79.63 -19.81 -90.41
N MET A 103 79.28 -20.36 -91.58
CA MET A 103 77.90 -20.72 -91.91
C MET A 103 77.33 -21.76 -90.94
N LEU A 104 78.13 -22.78 -90.57
CA LEU A 104 77.70 -23.78 -89.59
C LEU A 104 77.43 -23.14 -88.23
N ARG A 105 78.31 -22.25 -87.78
CA ARG A 105 78.19 -21.56 -86.49
C ARG A 105 76.93 -20.70 -86.45
N ASP A 106 76.61 -19.99 -87.53
CA ASP A 106 75.39 -19.19 -87.65
C ASP A 106 74.11 -20.06 -87.67
N CYS A 107 74.12 -21.19 -88.40
CA CYS A 107 73.02 -22.15 -88.40
C CYS A 107 72.82 -22.78 -87.01
N VAL A 108 73.90 -23.15 -86.32
CA VAL A 108 73.85 -23.70 -84.94
C VAL A 108 73.36 -22.64 -83.96
N GLY A 109 73.79 -21.38 -84.07
CA GLY A 109 73.28 -20.30 -83.24
C GLY A 109 71.77 -20.09 -83.41
N THR A 110 71.29 -20.11 -84.66
CA THR A 110 69.84 -20.05 -84.98
C THR A 110 69.08 -21.25 -84.42
N LEU A 111 69.69 -22.44 -84.48
CA LEU A 111 69.13 -23.67 -83.97
C LEU A 111 68.99 -23.65 -82.43
N VAL A 112 70.04 -23.20 -81.72
CA VAL A 112 70.04 -23.06 -80.25
C VAL A 112 68.96 -22.09 -79.81
N ALA A 113 68.85 -20.92 -80.46
CA ALA A 113 67.79 -19.95 -80.16
C ALA A 113 66.38 -20.53 -80.37
N ALA A 114 66.19 -21.33 -81.42
CA ALA A 114 64.92 -22.02 -81.67
C ALA A 114 64.62 -23.10 -80.61
N VAL A 115 65.64 -23.84 -80.16
CA VAL A 115 65.54 -24.83 -79.08
C VAL A 115 65.15 -24.18 -77.76
N GLU A 116 65.81 -23.09 -77.35
CA GLU A 116 65.49 -22.38 -76.11
C GLU A 116 64.06 -21.81 -76.14
N SER A 117 63.65 -21.23 -77.28
CA SER A 117 62.28 -20.74 -77.46
C SER A 117 61.25 -21.88 -77.35
N LEU A 118 61.54 -23.06 -77.89
CA LEU A 118 60.64 -24.21 -77.83
C LEU A 118 60.61 -24.85 -76.43
N ARG A 119 61.73 -24.86 -75.72
CA ARG A 119 61.86 -25.42 -74.37
C ARG A 119 60.89 -24.76 -73.40
N ASN A 120 60.86 -23.43 -73.38
CA ASN A 120 59.97 -22.68 -72.48
C ASN A 120 58.50 -22.99 -72.74
N GLN A 121 58.11 -23.14 -74.01
CA GLN A 121 56.73 -23.47 -74.38
C GLN A 121 56.39 -24.92 -74.05
N ALA A 122 57.31 -25.86 -74.27
CA ALA A 122 57.09 -27.26 -73.94
C ALA A 122 56.96 -27.49 -72.42
N ILE A 123 57.73 -26.76 -71.60
CA ILE A 123 57.58 -26.77 -70.13
C ILE A 123 56.19 -26.28 -69.73
N GLU A 124 55.75 -25.16 -70.30
CA GLU A 124 54.45 -24.57 -69.95
C GLU A 124 53.28 -25.46 -70.35
N VAL A 125 53.32 -26.07 -71.55
CA VAL A 125 52.29 -27.01 -72.00
C VAL A 125 52.24 -28.26 -71.12
N GLU A 126 53.39 -28.80 -70.73
CA GLU A 126 53.46 -29.96 -69.85
C GLU A 126 52.98 -29.63 -68.43
N ARG A 127 53.26 -28.42 -67.94
CA ARG A 127 52.77 -27.90 -66.65
C ARG A 127 51.24 -27.80 -66.65
N VAL A 128 50.67 -27.07 -67.60
CA VAL A 128 49.22 -26.92 -67.78
C VAL A 128 48.56 -28.29 -67.98
N GLY A 129 49.17 -29.17 -68.78
CA GLY A 129 48.64 -30.50 -69.03
C GLY A 129 48.65 -31.42 -67.82
N SER A 130 49.65 -31.31 -66.94
CA SER A 130 49.69 -32.07 -65.68
C SER A 130 48.65 -31.56 -64.70
N GLU A 131 48.51 -30.23 -64.57
CA GLU A 131 47.51 -29.59 -63.72
C GLU A 131 46.07 -29.95 -64.12
N ALA A 132 45.77 -29.97 -65.43
CA ALA A 132 44.45 -30.33 -65.96
C ALA A 132 43.97 -31.74 -65.58
N VAL A 133 44.89 -32.68 -65.35
CA VAL A 133 44.57 -34.06 -64.90
C VAL A 133 44.83 -34.26 -63.40
N GLY A 134 45.07 -33.19 -62.65
CA GLY A 134 45.32 -33.24 -61.20
C GLY A 134 46.66 -33.88 -60.81
N LEU A 135 47.61 -33.97 -61.76
CA LEU A 135 48.96 -34.46 -61.49
C LEU A 135 49.86 -33.28 -61.13
N GLN A 136 50.75 -33.48 -60.15
CA GLN A 136 51.77 -32.49 -59.81
C GLN A 136 52.73 -32.32 -60.99
N PRO A 137 52.93 -31.09 -61.52
CA PRO A 137 53.86 -30.86 -62.61
C PRO A 137 55.27 -31.19 -62.12
N LYS A 138 55.96 -32.10 -62.80
CA LYS A 138 57.39 -32.32 -62.55
C LYS A 138 58.13 -31.07 -63.03
N MET A 139 58.83 -30.35 -62.16
CA MET A 139 59.53 -29.13 -62.58
C MET A 139 60.73 -29.43 -63.49
N ASP A 140 61.26 -30.65 -63.45
CA ASP A 140 62.43 -31.10 -64.21
C ASP A 140 62.05 -31.90 -65.48
N ILE A 141 61.11 -31.40 -66.29
CA ILE A 141 60.71 -32.09 -67.54
C ILE A 141 61.85 -32.11 -68.55
N PHE A 142 62.61 -31.02 -68.62
CA PHE A 142 63.79 -30.90 -69.44
C PHE A 142 64.98 -30.53 -68.55
N PRO A 143 66.06 -31.34 -68.51
CA PRO A 143 67.25 -30.97 -67.78
C PRO A 143 67.78 -29.61 -68.27
N ALA A 144 68.47 -28.87 -67.41
CA ALA A 144 69.18 -27.68 -67.84
C ALA A 144 70.28 -28.10 -68.83
N ARG A 145 70.16 -27.65 -70.08
CA ARG A 145 71.11 -27.96 -71.15
C ARG A 145 72.03 -26.77 -71.34
N THR A 146 73.32 -27.05 -71.58
CA THR A 146 74.33 -26.03 -71.88
C THR A 146 74.73 -26.15 -73.34
N PHE A 147 74.63 -25.04 -74.09
CA PHE A 147 75.06 -24.98 -75.49
C PHE A 147 76.39 -24.21 -75.56
N PRO A 148 77.54 -24.91 -75.51
CA PRO A 148 78.85 -24.25 -75.56
C PRO A 148 79.08 -23.62 -76.94
N GLU A 149 79.17 -22.28 -76.99
CA GLU A 149 79.36 -21.51 -78.24
C GLU A 149 80.62 -21.93 -79.03
N ASN A 150 81.62 -22.47 -78.34
CA ASN A 150 82.89 -22.92 -78.93
C ASN A 150 82.87 -24.37 -79.44
N ASN A 151 81.76 -25.10 -79.30
CA ASN A 151 81.69 -26.51 -79.69
C ASN A 151 80.36 -26.83 -80.42
N PRO A 152 80.31 -26.66 -81.76
CA PRO A 152 79.10 -26.89 -82.54
C PRO A 152 78.59 -28.33 -82.48
N LEU A 153 79.49 -29.31 -82.35
CA LEU A 153 79.14 -30.73 -82.22
C LEU A 153 78.36 -30.99 -80.92
N ALA A 154 78.81 -30.41 -79.80
CA ALA A 154 78.09 -30.50 -78.54
C ALA A 154 76.71 -29.84 -78.63
N CYS A 155 76.60 -28.69 -79.30
CA CYS A 155 75.30 -28.03 -79.53
C CYS A 155 74.33 -28.90 -80.33
N LEU A 156 74.79 -29.54 -81.41
CA LEU A 156 73.95 -30.41 -82.24
C LEU A 156 73.48 -31.66 -81.49
N ASN A 157 74.37 -32.31 -80.72
CA ASN A 157 74.00 -33.47 -79.88
C ASN A 157 72.95 -33.12 -78.83
N GLU A 158 73.09 -31.94 -78.20
CA GLU A 158 72.11 -31.42 -77.26
C GLU A 158 70.78 -31.08 -77.94
N THR A 159 70.81 -30.51 -79.15
CA THR A 159 69.61 -30.24 -79.94
C THR A 159 68.90 -31.52 -80.36
N ALA A 160 69.61 -32.55 -80.85
CA ALA A 160 69.00 -33.83 -81.23
C ALA A 160 68.31 -34.48 -80.02
N SER A 161 69.01 -34.52 -78.88
CA SER A 161 68.45 -35.06 -77.63
C SER A 161 67.24 -34.24 -77.14
N PHE A 162 67.27 -32.91 -77.27
CA PHE A 162 66.13 -32.05 -76.94
C PHE A 162 64.94 -32.28 -77.86
N SER A 163 65.15 -32.45 -79.17
CA SER A 163 64.08 -32.75 -80.12
C SER A 163 63.34 -34.04 -79.77
N ARG A 164 64.05 -35.08 -79.31
CA ARG A 164 63.45 -36.32 -78.81
C ARG A 164 62.63 -36.11 -77.53
N ASP A 165 63.11 -35.31 -76.59
CA ASP A 165 62.35 -34.97 -75.37
C ASP A 165 61.05 -34.22 -75.72
N VAL A 166 61.12 -33.28 -76.68
CA VAL A 166 59.95 -32.53 -77.14
C VAL A 166 58.94 -33.45 -77.83
N GLN A 167 59.39 -34.41 -78.65
CA GLN A 167 58.50 -35.43 -79.21
C GLN A 167 57.80 -36.23 -78.12
N SER A 168 58.51 -36.61 -77.05
CA SER A 168 57.92 -37.31 -75.90
C SER A 168 56.85 -36.45 -75.19
N VAL A 169 57.09 -35.14 -75.03
CA VAL A 169 56.08 -34.21 -74.47
C VAL A 169 54.85 -34.10 -75.38
N PHE A 170 55.03 -34.02 -76.70
CA PHE A 170 53.90 -34.00 -77.64
C PHE A 170 53.03 -35.26 -77.54
N THR A 171 53.65 -36.43 -77.49
CA THR A 171 52.93 -37.71 -77.33
C THR A 171 52.17 -37.75 -76.01
N ARG A 172 52.81 -37.39 -74.89
CA ARG A 172 52.15 -37.32 -73.57
C ARG A 172 50.98 -36.34 -73.55
N THR A 173 51.14 -35.17 -74.17
CA THR A 173 50.08 -34.15 -74.23
C THR A 173 48.89 -34.65 -75.04
N ARG A 174 49.15 -35.32 -76.17
CA ARG A 174 48.11 -35.96 -76.99
C ARG A 174 47.36 -37.02 -76.19
N ASP A 175 48.07 -37.87 -75.46
CA ASP A 175 47.45 -38.93 -74.65
C ASP A 175 46.60 -38.35 -73.50
N ARG A 176 47.05 -37.25 -72.87
CA ARG A 176 46.26 -36.53 -71.86
C ARG A 176 44.98 -35.92 -72.45
N ILE A 177 45.06 -35.31 -73.63
CA ILE A 177 43.87 -34.82 -74.33
C ILE A 177 42.90 -35.97 -74.59
N ALA A 178 43.40 -37.13 -75.03
CA ALA A 178 42.55 -38.32 -75.22
C ALA A 178 41.88 -38.78 -73.92
N ALA A 179 42.62 -38.83 -72.81
CA ALA A 179 42.08 -39.19 -71.49
C ALA A 179 41.02 -38.19 -70.99
N LEU A 180 41.25 -36.88 -71.14
CA LEU A 180 40.25 -35.86 -70.78
C LEU A 180 38.99 -35.95 -71.62
N ASN A 181 39.08 -36.29 -72.91
CA ASN A 181 37.89 -36.54 -73.73
C ASN A 181 37.09 -37.76 -73.24
N MET A 182 37.77 -38.82 -72.75
CA MET A 182 37.08 -39.95 -72.13
C MET A 182 36.38 -39.54 -70.83
N MET A 183 37.02 -38.73 -69.99
CA MET A 183 36.40 -38.19 -68.78
C MET A 183 35.21 -37.29 -69.08
N LEU A 184 35.28 -36.48 -70.14
CA LEU A 184 34.20 -35.64 -70.61
C LEU A 184 32.99 -36.49 -71.04
N ALA A 185 33.21 -37.53 -71.83
CA ALA A 185 32.15 -38.44 -72.26
C ALA A 185 31.47 -39.15 -71.07
N GLU A 186 32.24 -39.53 -70.05
CA GLU A 186 31.68 -40.12 -68.81
C GLU A 186 30.89 -39.08 -68.00
N ALA A 187 31.37 -37.84 -67.92
CA ALA A 187 30.66 -36.76 -67.24
C ALA A 187 29.33 -36.42 -67.94
N ASP A 188 29.31 -36.41 -69.28
CA ASP A 188 28.08 -36.22 -70.07
C ASP A 188 27.10 -37.38 -69.90
N ARG A 189 27.61 -38.62 -69.79
CA ARG A 189 26.79 -39.78 -69.47
C ARG A 189 26.16 -39.66 -68.08
N ALA A 190 26.95 -39.33 -67.06
CA ALA A 190 26.47 -39.14 -65.70
C ALA A 190 25.44 -37.99 -65.60
N ARG A 191 25.64 -36.90 -66.36
CA ARG A 191 24.66 -35.83 -66.49
C ARG A 191 23.35 -36.35 -67.10
N SER A 192 23.43 -37.10 -68.19
CA SER A 192 22.26 -37.66 -68.87
C SER A 192 21.49 -38.64 -67.98
N GLU A 193 22.20 -39.46 -67.20
CA GLU A 193 21.61 -40.38 -66.22
C GLU A 193 20.94 -39.61 -65.06
N ALA A 194 21.55 -38.53 -64.58
CA ALA A 194 20.96 -37.66 -63.57
C ALA A 194 19.70 -36.93 -64.08
N GLU A 195 19.73 -36.45 -65.33
CA GLU A 195 18.55 -35.84 -65.99
C GLU A 195 17.43 -36.88 -66.18
N ALA A 196 17.75 -38.13 -66.55
CA ALA A 196 16.77 -39.21 -66.69
C ALA A 196 16.19 -39.71 -65.36
N ALA A 197 16.97 -39.61 -64.27
CA ALA A 197 16.52 -39.96 -62.92
C ALA A 197 15.57 -38.91 -62.30
N VAL A 198 15.46 -37.72 -62.90
CA VAL A 198 14.42 -36.76 -62.53
C VAL A 198 13.08 -37.30 -63.04
N THR A 199 12.34 -37.97 -62.14
CA THR A 199 10.95 -38.35 -62.40
C THR A 199 10.15 -37.11 -62.79
N THR A 200 9.49 -37.16 -63.94
CA THR A 200 8.57 -36.10 -64.37
C THR A 200 7.44 -36.02 -63.35
N VAL A 201 7.52 -35.04 -62.46
CA VAL A 201 6.49 -34.77 -61.47
C VAL A 201 5.18 -34.50 -62.20
N ASN A 202 4.15 -35.30 -61.93
CA ASN A 202 2.84 -35.11 -62.54
C ASN A 202 2.24 -33.81 -62.00
N ALA A 203 2.21 -32.77 -62.83
CA ALA A 203 1.80 -31.42 -62.44
C ALA A 203 0.37 -31.38 -61.88
N GLU A 204 -0.50 -32.30 -62.30
CA GLU A 204 -1.88 -32.39 -61.82
C GLU A 204 -1.96 -32.89 -60.36
N GLU A 205 -1.12 -33.86 -59.97
CA GLU A 205 -1.09 -34.36 -58.59
C GLU A 205 -0.57 -33.29 -57.62
N VAL A 206 0.46 -32.55 -58.02
CA VAL A 206 0.99 -31.44 -57.22
C VAL A 206 -0.02 -30.30 -57.12
N ALA A 207 -0.68 -29.93 -58.21
CA ALA A 207 -1.72 -28.90 -58.19
C ALA A 207 -2.91 -29.30 -57.30
N SER A 208 -3.31 -30.57 -57.33
CA SER A 208 -4.37 -31.12 -56.47
C SER A 208 -3.98 -31.07 -54.99
N HIS A 209 -2.76 -31.53 -54.65
CA HIS A 209 -2.27 -31.51 -53.28
C HIS A 209 -2.15 -30.09 -52.73
N LEU A 210 -1.54 -29.17 -53.49
CA LEU A 210 -1.42 -27.76 -53.11
C LEU A 210 -2.79 -27.08 -52.96
N SER A 211 -3.75 -27.39 -53.83
CA SER A 211 -5.11 -26.86 -53.71
C SER A 211 -5.84 -27.38 -52.47
N GLY A 212 -5.60 -28.64 -52.08
CA GLY A 212 -6.11 -29.21 -50.84
C GLY A 212 -5.50 -28.56 -49.60
N GLU A 213 -4.18 -28.38 -49.58
CA GLU A 213 -3.47 -27.71 -48.50
C GLU A 213 -3.89 -26.24 -48.36
N LEU A 214 -4.05 -25.50 -49.47
CA LEU A 214 -4.53 -24.12 -49.45
C LEU A 214 -5.93 -24.02 -48.84
N LYS A 215 -6.86 -24.89 -49.24
CA LYS A 215 -8.21 -24.94 -48.64
C LYS A 215 -8.17 -25.26 -47.15
N SER A 216 -7.28 -26.17 -46.72
CA SER A 216 -7.09 -26.48 -45.30
C SER A 216 -6.55 -25.27 -44.54
N ARG A 217 -5.54 -24.59 -45.09
CA ARG A 217 -4.95 -23.38 -44.51
C ARG A 217 -5.95 -22.23 -44.44
N ASP A 218 -6.77 -22.04 -45.46
CA ASP A 218 -7.85 -21.05 -45.45
C ASP A 218 -8.89 -21.36 -44.36
N GLY A 219 -9.22 -22.64 -44.16
CA GLY A 219 -10.09 -23.09 -43.07
C GLY A 219 -9.50 -22.81 -41.69
N GLU A 220 -8.20 -23.09 -41.49
CA GLU A 220 -7.47 -22.78 -40.26
C GLU A 220 -7.43 -21.26 -40.00
N VAL A 221 -7.16 -20.44 -41.02
CA VAL A 221 -7.16 -18.98 -40.91
C VAL A 221 -8.54 -18.44 -40.55
N ALA A 222 -9.61 -18.97 -41.15
CA ALA A 222 -10.98 -18.59 -40.80
C ALA A 222 -11.34 -18.97 -39.35
N ALA A 223 -10.90 -20.13 -38.88
CA ALA A 223 -11.08 -20.57 -37.49
C ALA A 223 -10.32 -19.65 -36.51
N LEU A 224 -9.05 -19.32 -36.81
CA LEU A 224 -8.24 -18.41 -35.99
C LEU A 224 -8.82 -16.99 -35.94
N ARG A 225 -9.33 -16.47 -37.06
CA ARG A 225 -10.04 -15.18 -37.09
C ARG A 225 -11.28 -15.20 -36.18
N THR A 226 -12.06 -16.27 -36.25
CA THR A 226 -13.25 -16.45 -35.40
C THR A 226 -12.88 -16.54 -33.92
N GLN A 227 -11.82 -17.27 -33.58
CA GLN A 227 -11.30 -17.37 -32.21
C GLN A 227 -10.80 -16.01 -31.70
N THR A 228 -10.09 -15.25 -32.53
CA THR A 228 -9.59 -13.92 -32.17
C THR A 228 -10.74 -12.95 -31.89
N LEU A 229 -11.80 -12.95 -32.71
CA LEU A 229 -12.99 -12.14 -32.48
C LEU A 229 -13.68 -12.52 -31.15
N LYS A 230 -13.84 -13.82 -30.86
CA LYS A 230 -14.40 -14.28 -29.58
C LYS A 230 -13.57 -13.84 -28.38
N MET A 231 -12.25 -13.89 -28.47
CA MET A 231 -11.38 -13.40 -27.39
C MET A 231 -11.46 -11.88 -27.22
N GLN A 232 -11.56 -11.12 -28.32
CA GLN A 232 -11.76 -9.67 -28.27
C GLN A 232 -13.11 -9.31 -27.65
N GLU A 233 -14.18 -10.03 -27.99
CA GLU A 233 -15.50 -9.86 -27.37
C GLU A 233 -15.49 -10.20 -25.88
N ALA A 234 -14.84 -11.30 -25.49
CA ALA A 234 -14.67 -11.69 -24.08
C ALA A 234 -13.91 -10.61 -23.29
N HIS A 235 -12.77 -10.15 -23.79
CA HIS A 235 -12.01 -9.05 -23.18
C HIS A 235 -12.81 -7.75 -23.13
N ALA A 236 -13.57 -7.42 -24.18
CA ALA A 236 -14.42 -6.23 -24.18
C ALA A 236 -15.56 -6.33 -23.15
N SER A 237 -16.06 -7.54 -22.88
CA SER A 237 -17.07 -7.78 -21.83
C SER A 237 -16.45 -7.70 -20.43
N GLU A 238 -15.26 -8.25 -20.24
CA GLU A 238 -14.52 -8.18 -18.98
C GLU A 238 -14.14 -6.73 -18.63
N LEU A 239 -13.61 -5.96 -19.60
CA LEU A 239 -13.32 -4.54 -19.40
C LEU A 239 -14.58 -3.73 -19.06
N ARG A 240 -15.75 -4.10 -19.60
CA ARG A 240 -17.02 -3.47 -19.22
C ARG A 240 -17.43 -3.82 -17.79
N SER A 241 -17.25 -5.08 -17.36
CA SER A 241 -17.50 -5.51 -15.97
C SER A 241 -16.58 -4.77 -15.00
N MET A 242 -15.27 -4.77 -15.26
CA MET A 242 -14.28 -4.11 -14.43
C MET A 242 -14.53 -2.59 -14.31
N ARG A 243 -14.96 -1.94 -15.40
CA ARG A 243 -15.34 -0.51 -15.35
C ARG A 243 -16.61 -0.28 -14.55
N ALA A 244 -17.60 -1.17 -14.64
CA ALA A 244 -18.82 -1.08 -13.84
C ALA A 244 -18.53 -1.29 -12.35
N GLU A 245 -17.72 -2.29 -12.00
CA GLU A 245 -17.27 -2.54 -10.62
C GLU A 245 -16.45 -1.37 -10.07
N LEU A 246 -15.54 -0.80 -10.88
CA LEU A 246 -14.78 0.38 -10.48
C LEU A 246 -15.70 1.56 -10.21
N ALA A 247 -16.65 1.85 -11.11
CA ALA A 247 -17.62 2.91 -10.91
C ALA A 247 -18.48 2.70 -9.66
N GLN A 248 -18.93 1.46 -9.42
CA GLN A 248 -19.69 1.09 -8.23
C GLN A 248 -18.85 1.28 -6.94
N SER A 249 -17.58 0.88 -6.95
CA SER A 249 -16.68 1.06 -5.81
C SER A 249 -16.39 2.54 -5.54
N GLN A 250 -16.24 3.35 -6.58
CA GLN A 250 -16.04 4.80 -6.45
C GLN A 250 -17.29 5.48 -5.88
N GLU A 251 -18.48 5.07 -6.32
CA GLU A 251 -19.74 5.58 -5.79
C GLU A 251 -19.92 5.16 -4.32
N ALA A 252 -19.63 3.91 -3.96
CA ALA A 252 -19.67 3.44 -2.58
C ALA A 252 -18.70 4.22 -1.68
N LEU A 253 -17.47 4.47 -2.15
CA LEU A 253 -16.46 5.23 -1.42
C LEU A 253 -16.85 6.72 -1.28
N SER A 254 -17.47 7.30 -2.30
CA SER A 254 -18.04 8.65 -2.23
C SER A 254 -19.14 8.72 -1.16
N ARG A 255 -20.08 7.78 -1.18
CA ARG A 255 -21.17 7.71 -0.19
C ARG A 255 -20.62 7.52 1.22
N GLU A 256 -19.62 6.66 1.40
CA GLU A 256 -18.97 6.46 2.69
C GLU A 256 -18.23 7.73 3.17
N ALA A 257 -17.55 8.45 2.28
CA ALA A 257 -16.93 9.72 2.61
C ALA A 257 -17.98 10.78 3.02
N ASP A 258 -19.13 10.83 2.34
CA ASP A 258 -20.21 11.74 2.69
C ASP A 258 -20.85 11.37 4.04
N LEU A 259 -21.03 10.08 4.33
CA LEU A 259 -21.49 9.59 5.64
C LEU A 259 -20.50 9.97 6.75
N ARG A 260 -19.20 9.75 6.57
CA ARG A 260 -18.18 10.16 7.55
C ARG A 260 -18.16 11.67 7.77
N ARG A 261 -18.38 12.48 6.72
CA ARG A 261 -18.51 13.94 6.88
C ARG A 261 -19.76 14.31 7.67
N ALA A 262 -20.89 13.63 7.46
CA ALA A 262 -22.11 13.83 8.22
C ALA A 262 -21.90 13.47 9.71
N ASP A 263 -21.31 12.29 9.99
CA ASP A 263 -20.98 11.85 11.35
C ASP A 263 -20.01 12.84 12.03
N HIS A 264 -19.02 13.36 11.29
CA HIS A 264 -18.12 14.40 11.80
C HIS A 264 -18.82 15.72 12.11
N ALA A 265 -19.80 16.12 11.31
CA ALA A 265 -20.59 17.30 11.58
C ALA A 265 -21.50 17.10 12.80
N GLU A 266 -22.12 15.92 12.94
CA GLU A 266 -22.94 15.57 14.11
C GLU A 266 -22.12 15.55 15.39
N ALA A 267 -20.96 14.88 15.40
CA ALA A 267 -20.07 14.84 16.57
C ALA A 267 -19.59 16.24 17.00
N ARG A 268 -19.24 17.11 16.03
CA ARG A 268 -18.91 18.51 16.33
C ARG A 268 -20.11 19.29 16.86
N SER A 269 -21.30 19.05 16.32
CA SER A 269 -22.53 19.69 16.83
C SER A 269 -22.84 19.26 18.27
N LEU A 270 -22.64 17.98 18.61
CA LEU A 270 -22.81 17.48 19.98
C LEU A 270 -21.76 18.04 20.93
N ALA A 271 -20.49 18.11 20.50
CA ALA A 271 -19.42 18.71 21.28
C ALA A 271 -19.65 20.21 21.53
N ALA A 272 -20.12 20.96 20.53
CA ALA A 272 -20.52 22.36 20.70
C ALA A 272 -21.72 22.51 21.65
N GLU A 273 -22.67 21.58 21.64
CA GLU A 273 -23.78 21.58 22.59
C GLU A 273 -23.32 21.27 24.03
N ILE A 274 -22.35 20.36 24.21
CA ILE A 274 -21.71 20.11 25.51
C ILE A 274 -21.01 21.37 26.01
N GLU A 275 -20.22 22.02 25.16
CA GLU A 275 -19.54 23.29 25.47
C GLU A 275 -20.55 24.35 25.89
N ARG A 276 -21.65 24.51 25.13
CA ARG A 276 -22.73 25.45 25.44
C ARG A 276 -23.39 25.15 26.79
N LEU A 277 -23.74 23.89 27.06
CA LEU A 277 -24.40 23.50 28.30
C LEU A 277 -23.50 23.72 29.52
N ALA A 278 -22.24 23.29 29.43
CA ALA A 278 -21.27 23.47 30.51
C ALA A 278 -20.93 24.95 30.72
N SER A 279 -20.73 25.74 29.65
CA SER A 279 -20.43 27.18 29.76
C SER A 279 -21.59 28.02 30.34
N THR A 280 -22.84 27.58 30.16
CA THR A 280 -23.99 28.23 30.80
C THR A 280 -24.14 27.93 32.29
N ASP A 281 -23.31 27.03 32.85
CA ASP A 281 -23.35 26.70 34.26
C ASP A 281 -22.82 27.89 35.12
N PRO A 282 -23.65 28.48 36.00
CA PRO A 282 -23.31 29.71 36.71
C PRO A 282 -22.16 29.57 37.72
N GLU A 283 -21.84 28.35 38.19
CA GLU A 283 -20.68 28.13 39.07
C GLU A 283 -19.52 27.42 38.36
N LEU A 284 -19.47 27.48 37.03
CA LEU A 284 -18.29 27.06 36.26
C LEU A 284 -17.01 27.71 36.78
N ALA A 285 -17.07 29.00 37.12
CA ALA A 285 -15.97 29.80 37.65
C ALA A 285 -15.42 29.33 39.01
N THR A 286 -15.99 28.27 39.60
CA THR A 286 -15.47 27.65 40.83
C THR A 286 -14.48 26.51 40.55
N SER A 287 -14.33 26.09 39.29
CA SER A 287 -13.45 25.00 38.86
C SER A 287 -12.54 25.42 37.72
N ASP A 288 -11.31 25.84 38.07
CA ASP A 288 -10.26 26.21 37.10
C ASP A 288 -9.97 25.08 36.10
N ASP A 289 -9.98 23.82 36.56
CA ASP A 289 -9.75 22.65 35.71
C ASP A 289 -10.82 22.53 34.62
N LEU A 290 -12.09 22.76 34.97
CA LEU A 290 -13.19 22.67 34.02
C LEU A 290 -13.14 23.81 33.00
N GLU A 291 -12.79 25.03 33.45
CA GLU A 291 -12.59 26.19 32.57
C GLU A 291 -11.47 25.92 31.56
N ILE A 292 -10.34 25.34 31.99
CA ILE A 292 -9.25 24.94 31.10
C ILE A 292 -9.72 23.89 30.09
N THR A 293 -10.43 22.85 30.53
CA THR A 293 -10.92 21.81 29.60
C THR A 293 -11.94 22.34 28.60
N LEU A 294 -12.77 23.31 28.99
CA LEU A 294 -13.70 23.99 28.08
C LEU A 294 -12.98 24.85 27.06
N SER A 295 -11.94 25.59 27.47
CA SER A 295 -11.11 26.34 26.53
C SER A 295 -10.45 25.42 25.49
N VAL A 296 -9.96 24.24 25.93
CA VAL A 296 -9.38 23.24 25.02
C VAL A 296 -10.44 22.69 24.05
N LEU A 297 -11.65 22.40 24.54
CA LEU A 297 -12.76 21.97 23.68
C LEU A 297 -13.14 23.05 22.65
N HIS A 298 -13.23 24.31 23.08
CA HIS A 298 -13.50 25.46 22.24
C HIS A 298 -12.45 25.59 21.12
N ASP A 299 -11.16 25.55 21.47
CA ASP A 299 -10.06 25.60 20.51
C ASP A 299 -10.13 24.45 19.49
N HIS A 300 -10.51 23.23 19.94
CA HIS A 300 -10.69 22.08 19.05
C HIS A 300 -11.92 22.17 18.14
N LEU A 301 -12.96 22.90 18.54
CA LEU A 301 -14.14 23.14 17.73
C LEU A 301 -13.91 24.24 16.68
N GLU A 302 -13.15 25.30 17.03
CA GLU A 302 -12.78 26.36 16.09
C GLU A 302 -11.70 25.91 15.09
N SER A 303 -10.77 25.07 15.54
CA SER A 303 -9.73 24.52 14.67
C SER A 303 -10.23 23.36 13.82
N ALA A 304 -9.59 23.11 12.69
CA ALA A 304 -9.83 21.93 11.85
C ALA A 304 -9.27 20.63 12.47
N SER A 305 -9.42 20.47 13.79
CA SER A 305 -8.98 19.32 14.57
C SER A 305 -9.74 18.06 14.16
N GLY A 306 -9.10 16.89 14.30
CA GLY A 306 -9.71 15.60 14.01
C GLY A 306 -10.90 15.30 14.94
N ILE A 307 -11.83 14.44 14.50
CA ILE A 307 -12.99 14.06 15.32
C ILE A 307 -12.57 13.42 16.65
N GLU A 308 -11.51 12.61 16.63
CA GLU A 308 -10.99 11.93 17.82
C GLU A 308 -10.56 12.92 18.91
N THR A 309 -9.90 14.01 18.52
CA THR A 309 -9.48 15.07 19.45
C THR A 309 -10.66 15.87 20.00
N VAL A 310 -11.67 16.15 19.16
CA VAL A 310 -12.90 16.85 19.60
C VAL A 310 -13.69 15.97 20.57
N ALA A 311 -13.84 14.68 20.28
CA ALA A 311 -14.55 13.73 21.12
C ALA A 311 -13.85 13.55 22.48
N ALA A 312 -12.52 13.41 22.49
CA ALA A 312 -11.75 13.29 23.73
C ALA A 312 -11.84 14.56 24.60
N ALA A 313 -11.80 15.74 23.99
CA ALA A 313 -11.98 17.01 24.70
C ALA A 313 -13.41 17.14 25.27
N ALA A 314 -14.43 16.75 24.50
CA ALA A 314 -15.82 16.76 24.94
C ALA A 314 -16.06 15.78 26.11
N GLU A 315 -15.45 14.59 26.06
CA GLU A 315 -15.47 13.63 27.16
C GLU A 315 -14.82 14.20 28.42
N ALA A 316 -13.66 14.85 28.29
CA ALA A 316 -12.98 15.48 29.43
C ALA A 316 -13.85 16.57 30.10
N VAL A 317 -14.52 17.40 29.30
CA VAL A 317 -15.48 18.41 29.80
C VAL A 317 -16.66 17.74 30.50
N MET A 318 -17.26 16.70 29.92
CA MET A 318 -18.37 15.96 30.55
C MET A 318 -17.96 15.34 31.90
N VAL A 319 -16.77 14.74 31.97
CA VAL A 319 -16.23 14.17 33.22
C VAL A 319 -16.01 15.27 34.25
N GLY A 320 -15.33 16.36 33.89
CA GLY A 320 -15.10 17.50 34.80
C GLY A 320 -16.39 18.14 35.29
N TRP A 321 -17.36 18.35 34.40
CA TRP A 321 -18.67 18.91 34.72
C TRP A 321 -19.47 17.98 35.64
N SER A 322 -19.48 16.67 35.37
CA SER A 322 -20.15 15.69 36.24
C SER A 322 -19.58 15.67 37.66
N ARG A 323 -18.26 15.85 37.79
CA ARG A 323 -17.58 15.96 39.08
C ARG A 323 -18.00 17.22 39.82
N LEU A 324 -18.01 18.37 39.16
CA LEU A 324 -18.47 19.64 39.74
C LEU A 324 -19.93 19.52 40.23
N VAL A 325 -20.82 18.96 39.40
CA VAL A 325 -22.22 18.71 39.78
C VAL A 325 -22.34 17.79 40.99
N THR A 326 -21.49 16.76 41.08
CA THR A 326 -21.47 15.83 42.22
C THR A 326 -20.97 16.53 43.49
N GLU A 327 -19.89 17.30 43.40
CA GLU A 327 -19.36 18.10 44.51
C GLU A 327 -20.40 19.12 45.03
N ARG A 328 -21.17 19.74 44.12
CA ARG A 328 -22.32 20.58 44.49
C ARG A 328 -23.43 19.79 45.15
N ALA A 329 -23.81 18.63 44.62
CA ALA A 329 -24.84 17.80 45.22
C ALA A 329 -24.43 17.37 46.64
N GLU A 330 -23.15 17.05 46.86
CA GLU A 330 -22.61 16.77 48.19
C GLU A 330 -22.60 18.00 49.10
N ALA A 331 -22.21 19.17 48.60
CA ALA A 331 -22.21 20.42 49.35
C ALA A 331 -23.64 20.83 49.75
N ALA A 332 -24.58 20.77 48.81
CA ALA A 332 -26.00 21.01 49.06
C ALA A 332 -26.57 19.99 50.05
N SER A 333 -26.23 18.70 49.92
CA SER A 333 -26.62 17.65 50.88
C SER A 333 -26.08 17.94 52.28
N LYS A 334 -24.82 18.37 52.41
CA LYS A 334 -24.22 18.80 53.69
C LYS A 334 -24.93 20.03 54.27
N GLN A 335 -25.26 21.03 53.43
CA GLN A 335 -26.02 22.20 53.85
C GLN A 335 -27.44 21.84 54.31
N LEU A 336 -28.11 20.94 53.59
CA LEU A 336 -29.46 20.47 53.92
C LEU A 336 -29.45 19.64 55.21
N ALA A 337 -28.41 18.82 55.42
CA ALA A 337 -28.18 18.13 56.69
C ALA A 337 -27.93 19.11 57.84
N ALA A 338 -27.13 20.15 57.63
CA ALA A 338 -26.90 21.20 58.63
C ALA A 338 -28.19 22.00 58.93
N LEU A 339 -28.98 22.34 57.91
CA LEU A 339 -30.28 22.98 58.06
C LEU A 339 -31.25 22.10 58.85
N ASN A 340 -31.32 20.80 58.54
CA ASN A 340 -32.14 19.84 59.30
C ASN A 340 -31.68 19.70 60.76
N GLN A 341 -30.38 19.72 61.03
CA GLN A 341 -29.87 19.75 62.42
C GLN A 341 -30.26 21.07 63.12
N SER A 342 -30.17 22.20 62.42
CA SER A 342 -30.55 23.50 62.96
C SER A 342 -32.06 23.63 63.20
N SER A 343 -32.90 22.99 62.39
CA SER A 343 -34.37 22.98 62.54
C SER A 343 -34.85 22.01 63.63
N ALA A 344 -34.05 21.01 64.00
CA ALA A 344 -34.33 20.14 65.13
C ALA A 344 -34.28 20.87 66.49
N GLN A 345 -33.48 21.94 66.61
CA GLN A 345 -33.39 22.75 67.84
C GLN A 345 -34.69 23.52 68.19
N PRO A 346 -35.31 24.29 67.28
CA PRO A 346 -36.59 24.96 67.56
C PRO A 346 -37.73 23.97 67.78
N SER A 347 -37.71 22.79 67.14
CA SER A 347 -38.71 21.75 67.41
C SER A 347 -38.60 21.18 68.84
N LYS A 348 -37.38 20.91 69.33
CA LYS A 348 -37.16 20.55 70.74
C LYS A 348 -37.61 21.66 71.70
N ARG A 349 -37.29 22.91 71.38
CA ARG A 349 -37.67 24.06 72.20
C ARG A 349 -39.18 24.30 72.22
N LEU A 350 -39.88 24.02 71.11
CA LEU A 350 -41.34 24.02 71.06
C LEU A 350 -41.94 22.91 71.93
N GLN A 351 -41.40 21.69 71.88
CA GLN A 351 -41.85 20.59 72.75
C GLN A 351 -41.65 20.91 74.24
N GLU A 352 -40.52 21.51 74.60
CA GLU A 352 -40.25 21.99 75.97
C GLU A 352 -41.27 23.07 76.39
N LEU A 353 -41.54 24.05 75.52
CA LEU A 353 -42.53 25.10 75.78
C LEU A 353 -43.97 24.54 75.87
N GLU A 354 -44.33 23.56 75.06
CA GLU A 354 -45.64 22.88 75.13
C GLU A 354 -45.79 22.10 76.45
N ALA A 355 -44.73 21.42 76.90
CA ALA A 355 -44.70 20.74 78.19
C ALA A 355 -44.83 21.72 79.36
N ASP A 356 -44.13 22.86 79.30
CA ASP A 356 -44.22 23.94 80.29
C ASP A 356 -45.60 24.59 80.29
N LEU A 357 -46.22 24.77 79.12
CA LEU A 357 -47.57 25.32 78.98
C LEU A 357 -48.62 24.34 79.52
N ALA A 358 -48.48 23.05 79.25
CA ALA A 358 -49.34 22.01 79.82
C ALA A 358 -49.24 21.97 81.35
N LYS A 359 -48.03 22.11 81.90
CA LYS A 359 -47.78 22.20 83.34
C LYS A 359 -48.41 23.48 83.93
N ALA A 360 -48.22 24.63 83.29
CA ALA A 360 -48.82 25.89 83.71
C ALA A 360 -50.36 25.84 83.69
N ARG A 361 -50.97 25.18 82.70
CA ARG A 361 -52.43 24.94 82.67
C ARG A 361 -52.89 24.03 83.80
N SER A 362 -52.14 22.98 84.12
CA SER A 362 -52.43 22.10 85.26
C SER A 362 -52.35 22.86 86.59
N ASP A 363 -51.35 23.72 86.75
CA ASP A 363 -51.20 24.50 87.97
C ASP A 363 -52.26 25.60 88.09
N LEU A 364 -52.68 26.19 86.96
CA LEU A 364 -53.81 27.13 86.91
C LEU A 364 -55.14 26.46 87.32
N THR A 365 -55.43 25.25 86.82
CA THR A 365 -56.66 24.54 87.21
C THR A 365 -56.65 24.14 88.68
N LYS A 366 -55.49 23.72 89.23
CA LYS A 366 -55.33 23.51 90.68
C LYS A 366 -55.55 24.80 91.48
N ALA A 367 -55.03 25.92 91.01
CA ALA A 367 -55.21 27.21 91.67
C ALA A 367 -56.68 27.67 91.62
N GLN A 368 -57.38 27.49 90.49
CA GLN A 368 -58.81 27.77 90.37
C GLN A 368 -59.66 26.87 91.27
N ALA A 369 -59.33 25.58 91.37
CA ALA A 369 -60.00 24.67 92.30
C ALA A 369 -59.78 25.10 93.76
N ALA A 370 -58.55 25.48 94.13
CA ALA A 370 -58.24 26.00 95.46
C ALA A 370 -58.98 27.32 95.75
N ALA A 371 -59.10 28.21 94.77
CA ALA A 371 -59.86 29.45 94.89
C ALA A 371 -61.37 29.18 95.09
N ALA A 372 -61.96 28.24 94.34
CA ALA A 372 -63.37 27.86 94.51
C ALA A 372 -63.65 27.26 95.89
N VAL A 373 -62.72 26.45 96.42
CA VAL A 373 -62.79 25.93 97.80
C VAL A 373 -62.70 27.08 98.82
N ALA A 374 -61.81 28.04 98.61
CA ALA A 374 -61.68 29.20 99.48
C ALA A 374 -62.91 30.11 99.44
N GLU A 375 -63.53 30.32 98.28
CA GLU A 375 -64.79 31.06 98.14
C GLU A 375 -65.96 30.33 98.81
N SER A 376 -66.07 29.02 98.63
CA SER A 376 -67.06 28.20 99.34
C SER A 376 -66.88 28.28 100.86
N ALA A 377 -65.63 28.22 101.35
CA ALA A 377 -65.31 28.37 102.77
C ALA A 377 -65.67 29.79 103.28
N ARG A 378 -65.43 30.82 102.46
CA ARG A 378 -65.78 32.21 102.78
C ARG A 378 -67.30 32.40 102.86
N ALA A 379 -68.05 31.87 101.88
CA ALA A 379 -69.51 31.89 101.89
C ALA A 379 -70.10 31.16 103.11
N ALA A 380 -69.53 30.00 103.47
CA ALA A 380 -69.93 29.26 104.67
C ALA A 380 -69.62 30.02 105.98
N ALA A 381 -68.48 30.71 106.04
CA ALA A 381 -68.14 31.56 107.18
C ALA A 381 -69.08 32.77 107.30
N GLN A 382 -69.46 33.37 106.16
CA GLN A 382 -70.37 34.51 106.11
C GLN A 382 -71.79 34.13 106.53
N ALA A 383 -72.29 32.97 106.09
CA ALA A 383 -73.57 32.41 106.55
C ALA A 383 -73.58 32.11 108.06
N LYS A 384 -72.45 31.63 108.63
CA LYS A 384 -72.32 31.43 110.08
C LYS A 384 -72.31 32.74 110.86
N LEU A 385 -71.74 33.80 110.29
CA LEU A 385 -71.75 35.15 110.86
C LEU A 385 -73.18 35.70 110.89
N GLU A 386 -73.91 35.63 109.78
CA GLU A 386 -75.31 36.06 109.71
C GLU A 386 -76.22 35.27 110.66
N ALA A 387 -76.02 33.95 110.79
CA ALA A 387 -76.74 33.14 111.76
C ALA A 387 -76.48 33.60 113.21
N ARG A 388 -75.22 33.92 113.55
CA ARG A 388 -74.88 34.46 114.87
C ARG A 388 -75.45 35.86 115.11
N GLU A 389 -75.49 36.72 114.09
CA GLU A 389 -76.10 38.05 114.21
C GLU A 389 -77.61 37.96 114.44
N ASN A 390 -78.30 37.05 113.75
CA ASN A 390 -79.72 36.79 113.96
C ASN A 390 -80.01 36.22 115.35
N GLU A 391 -79.13 35.35 115.86
CA GLU A 391 -79.25 34.81 117.20
C GLU A 391 -78.97 35.88 118.27
N LEU A 392 -77.99 36.76 118.04
CA LEU A 392 -77.75 37.95 118.88
C LEU A 392 -78.95 38.89 118.90
N LYS A 393 -79.62 39.11 117.76
CA LYS A 393 -80.88 39.88 117.71
C LYS A 393 -81.96 39.19 118.55
N ARG A 394 -82.17 37.88 118.38
CA ARG A 394 -83.16 37.13 119.15
C ARG A 394 -82.93 37.21 120.66
N VAL A 395 -81.68 37.06 121.10
CA VAL A 395 -81.30 37.17 122.53
C VAL A 395 -81.50 38.60 123.04
N ASN A 396 -81.23 39.61 122.22
CA ASN A 396 -81.50 41.00 122.58
C ASN A 396 -83.00 41.30 122.67
N ASP A 397 -83.81 40.75 121.77
CA ASP A 397 -85.26 40.87 121.78
C ASP A 397 -85.87 40.14 122.99
N GLU A 398 -85.35 38.96 123.35
CA GLU A 398 -85.71 38.23 124.58
C GLU A 398 -85.34 39.05 125.83
N ARG A 399 -84.13 39.62 125.89
CA ARG A 399 -83.74 40.51 127.00
C ARG A 399 -84.56 41.80 127.05
N ALA A 400 -84.98 42.33 125.91
CA ALA A 400 -85.87 43.48 125.85
C ALA A 400 -87.27 43.11 126.37
N ALA A 401 -87.77 41.93 126.04
CA ALA A 401 -89.04 41.40 126.56
C ALA A 401 -88.98 41.13 128.07
N GLU A 402 -87.89 40.56 128.58
CA GLU A 402 -87.66 40.37 130.02
C GLU A 402 -87.63 41.71 130.76
N ARG A 403 -86.94 42.73 130.23
CA ARG A 403 -86.94 44.09 130.81
C ARG A 403 -88.32 44.72 130.81
N ALA A 404 -89.12 44.49 129.76
CA ALA A 404 -90.49 44.97 129.69
C ALA A 404 -91.43 44.25 130.67
N ALA A 405 -91.22 42.96 130.91
CA ALA A 405 -91.95 42.19 131.92
C ALA A 405 -91.61 42.67 133.34
N TRP A 406 -90.32 42.88 133.63
CA TRP A 406 -89.84 43.38 134.92
C TRP A 406 -90.33 44.81 135.21
N ALA A 407 -90.44 45.66 134.18
CA ALA A 407 -91.01 47.00 134.31
C ALA A 407 -92.51 46.97 134.72
N LYS A 408 -93.29 46.06 134.16
CA LYS A 408 -94.72 45.88 134.52
C LYS A 408 -94.90 45.30 135.92
N GLU A 409 -93.96 44.49 136.40
CA GLU A 409 -93.98 43.93 137.75
C GLU A 409 -93.68 45.01 138.80
N ARG A 410 -92.71 45.90 138.52
CA ARG A 410 -92.40 47.07 139.37
C ARG A 410 -93.51 48.11 139.44
N GLU A 411 -94.33 48.23 138.39
CA GLU A 411 -95.46 49.16 138.36
C GLU A 411 -96.60 48.69 139.27
N LYS A 412 -96.82 47.36 139.39
CA LYS A 412 -97.78 46.75 140.32
C LYS A 412 -97.34 46.81 141.78
N GLU A 413 -96.04 46.86 142.06
CA GLU A 413 -95.50 47.10 143.41
C GLU A 413 -95.71 48.56 143.85
N ARG A 414 -95.50 49.53 142.94
CA ARG A 414 -95.66 50.96 143.22
C ARG A 414 -97.11 51.41 143.51
N GLU A 415 -98.09 50.63 143.10
CA GLU A 415 -99.51 50.89 143.36
C GLU A 415 -99.97 50.37 144.73
N LYS A 416 -99.27 49.36 145.29
CA LYS A 416 -99.55 48.80 146.64
C LYS A 416 -98.84 49.55 147.78
N GLU A 417 -97.82 50.34 147.48
CA GLU A 417 -97.08 51.16 148.45
C GLU A 417 -97.66 52.56 148.70
N ARG A 418 -98.75 52.96 148.03
CA ARG A 418 -99.37 54.31 148.19
C ARG A 418 -100.51 54.40 149.22
N GLU A 419 -100.84 53.31 149.92
CA GLU A 419 -101.94 53.26 150.89
C GLU A 419 -101.48 53.21 152.37
N LYS A 420 -100.17 53.19 152.67
CA LYS A 420 -99.64 53.30 154.04
C LYS A 420 -98.37 54.15 154.09
N GLU A 421 -98.38 55.11 155.02
CA GLU A 421 -97.24 55.88 155.58
C GLU A 421 -96.97 57.29 155.03
N ARG A 422 -97.57 58.25 155.75
CA ARG A 422 -97.14 59.64 155.94
C ARG A 422 -96.02 59.71 157.02
N GLU A 423 -95.09 60.65 156.81
CA GLU A 423 -94.23 61.38 157.78
C GLU A 423 -92.76 60.91 158.10
N THR A 424 -91.82 61.33 157.20
CA THR A 424 -90.45 61.94 157.41
C THR A 424 -89.27 61.13 158.05
N PRO A 425 -87.94 61.50 157.89
CA PRO A 425 -87.19 62.40 156.96
C PRO A 425 -85.88 61.80 156.30
N ALA A 426 -85.05 62.62 155.61
CA ALA A 426 -83.81 62.40 154.76
C ALA A 426 -82.57 61.66 155.43
N PRO A 427 -81.37 61.33 154.82
CA PRO A 427 -80.66 61.81 153.56
C PRO A 427 -79.67 60.86 152.74
N LYS A 428 -79.18 61.30 151.54
CA LYS A 428 -77.83 61.20 150.83
C LYS A 428 -76.99 59.87 150.55
N PRO A 429 -75.97 59.89 149.62
CA PRO A 429 -75.55 58.82 148.65
C PRO A 429 -74.11 58.21 148.78
N ALA A 430 -73.72 57.19 147.98
CA ALA A 430 -72.32 56.77 147.57
C ALA A 430 -72.32 55.38 146.84
N THR A 431 -71.92 55.22 145.56
CA THR A 431 -70.58 54.96 144.92
C THR A 431 -70.03 53.51 144.91
N ASP A 432 -69.65 53.10 143.69
CA ASP A 432 -68.51 52.28 143.22
C ASP A 432 -68.26 50.83 143.70
N SER A 433 -68.10 49.90 142.74
CA SER A 433 -66.78 49.56 142.16
C SER A 433 -66.69 48.17 141.49
N HIS A 434 -65.91 48.12 140.40
CA HIS A 434 -65.01 47.05 139.93
C HIS A 434 -65.59 45.71 139.40
N THR A 435 -65.56 45.43 138.09
CA THR A 435 -64.45 45.08 137.14
C THR A 435 -63.93 43.65 137.18
N ARG A 436 -63.68 43.12 135.97
CA ARG A 436 -62.91 41.93 135.52
C ARG A 436 -63.78 40.72 135.13
N ASP A 437 -63.60 40.05 133.99
CA ASP A 437 -62.41 39.85 133.15
C ASP A 437 -62.71 39.78 131.63
N ALA A 438 -61.78 40.35 130.84
CA ALA A 438 -61.77 40.38 129.37
C ALA A 438 -60.33 40.19 128.85
N SER A 439 -59.79 38.96 128.92
CA SER A 439 -58.37 38.70 128.59
C SER A 439 -58.09 37.53 127.65
N ALA A 440 -59.08 36.95 126.95
CA ALA A 440 -58.86 35.75 126.13
C ALA A 440 -58.81 35.93 124.58
N LEU A 441 -58.85 37.16 124.03
CA LEU A 441 -58.95 37.40 122.58
C LEU A 441 -57.89 38.33 121.95
N ARG A 442 -56.69 38.42 122.54
CA ARG A 442 -55.59 39.25 121.99
C ARG A 442 -54.38 38.47 121.44
N THR A 443 -54.34 37.14 121.59
CA THR A 443 -53.18 36.33 121.18
C THR A 443 -53.29 35.74 119.77
N GLN A 444 -54.49 35.68 119.17
CA GLN A 444 -54.67 35.14 117.80
C GLN A 444 -54.58 36.19 116.68
N LEU A 445 -54.54 37.49 117.01
CA LEU A 445 -54.46 38.56 115.99
C LEU A 445 -53.01 38.91 115.61
N ALA A 446 -52.04 38.66 116.49
CA ALA A 446 -50.62 39.00 116.25
C ALA A 446 -49.88 37.98 115.35
N GLU A 447 -50.39 36.75 115.26
CA GLU A 447 -49.80 35.67 114.46
C GLU A 447 -50.28 35.73 112.99
N VAL A 448 -51.49 36.23 112.75
CA VAL A 448 -52.04 36.45 111.40
C VAL A 448 -51.36 37.63 110.71
N THR A 449 -51.11 38.75 111.40
CA THR A 449 -50.43 39.93 110.83
C THR A 449 -48.96 39.66 110.49
N ARG A 450 -48.29 38.77 111.23
CA ARG A 450 -46.90 38.39 110.96
C ARG A 450 -46.77 37.44 109.76
N SER A 451 -47.75 36.56 109.52
CA SER A 451 -47.79 35.70 108.32
C SER A 451 -48.06 36.48 107.03
N LEU A 452 -48.84 37.57 107.12
CA LEU A 452 -49.19 38.43 105.99
C LEU A 452 -47.99 39.28 105.49
N GLN A 453 -47.13 39.76 106.40
CA GLN A 453 -45.92 40.49 106.01
C GLN A 453 -44.84 39.59 105.39
N THR A 454 -44.73 38.32 105.82
CA THR A 454 -43.80 37.35 105.19
C THR A 454 -44.24 36.89 103.80
N SER A 455 -45.55 36.85 103.50
CA SER A 455 -46.06 36.52 102.17
C SER A 455 -45.94 37.69 101.19
N GLU A 456 -46.13 38.94 101.64
CA GLU A 456 -45.93 40.14 100.81
C GLU A 456 -44.46 40.33 100.38
N VAL A 457 -43.49 40.03 101.26
CA VAL A 457 -42.05 40.08 100.91
C VAL A 457 -41.70 38.97 99.90
N ALA A 458 -42.25 37.76 100.07
CA ALA A 458 -42.02 36.65 99.14
C ALA A 458 -42.59 36.92 97.73
N VAL A 459 -43.73 37.60 97.63
CA VAL A 459 -44.34 38.01 96.35
C VAL A 459 -43.49 39.07 95.66
N ARG A 460 -43.03 40.11 96.38
CA ARG A 460 -42.15 41.14 95.79
C ARG A 460 -40.83 40.59 95.27
N THR A 461 -40.18 39.67 96.00
CA THR A 461 -38.95 39.01 95.51
C THR A 461 -39.19 38.13 94.28
N ARG A 462 -40.40 37.57 94.11
CA ARG A 462 -40.76 36.76 92.94
C ARG A 462 -41.06 37.64 91.73
N GLU A 463 -41.73 38.77 91.93
CA GLU A 463 -41.98 39.77 90.88
C GLU A 463 -40.69 40.41 90.37
N GLU A 464 -39.71 40.69 91.23
CA GLU A 464 -38.40 41.21 90.83
C GLU A 464 -37.58 40.16 90.04
N SER A 465 -37.65 38.88 90.42
CA SER A 465 -37.00 37.79 89.67
C SER A 465 -37.61 37.56 88.28
N LEU A 466 -38.91 37.80 88.14
CA LEU A 466 -39.63 37.70 86.86
C LEU A 466 -39.31 38.90 85.95
N LYS A 467 -39.17 40.11 86.50
CA LYS A 467 -38.73 41.29 85.74
C LYS A 467 -37.28 41.17 85.26
N ALA A 468 -36.39 40.56 86.06
CA ALA A 468 -35.01 40.29 85.64
C ALA A 468 -34.96 39.27 84.48
N ARG A 469 -35.74 38.19 84.56
CA ARG A 469 -35.85 37.19 83.48
C ARG A 469 -36.47 37.76 82.19
N ASP A 470 -37.43 38.67 82.30
CA ASP A 470 -38.06 39.31 81.13
C ASP A 470 -37.10 40.30 80.43
N GLN A 471 -36.11 40.86 81.15
CA GLN A 471 -35.05 41.68 80.56
C GLN A 471 -33.96 40.85 79.88
N ASP A 472 -33.62 39.67 80.42
CA ASP A 472 -32.67 38.75 79.79
C ASP A 472 -33.23 38.13 78.50
N VAL A 473 -34.55 37.89 78.43
CA VAL A 473 -35.23 37.44 77.21
C VAL A 473 -35.29 38.53 76.12
N LYS A 474 -35.22 39.81 76.49
CA LYS A 474 -35.19 40.93 75.54
C LYS A 474 -33.77 41.28 75.05
N ARG A 475 -32.73 40.68 75.62
CA ARG A 475 -31.31 40.89 75.25
C ARG A 475 -30.73 39.75 74.42
N LEU A 476 -31.44 38.63 74.31
CA LEU A 476 -31.23 37.58 73.31
C LEU A 476 -32.10 37.86 72.10
#